data_AF-A0A448W6B9-F1
#
_entry.id   AF-A0A448W6B9-F1
#
_cell.length_a   1.000
_cell.length_b   1.000
_cell.length_c   1.000
_cell.angle_alpha   90.00
_cell.angle_beta   90.00
_cell.angle_gamma   90.00
#
_symmetry.space_group_name_H-M   'P 1'
#
loop_
_entity.id
_entity.type
_entity.pdbx_description
1 polymer ?
#
loop_
_entity_poly.entity_id
_entity_poly.type
_entity_poly.pdbx_seq_one_letter_code
_entity_poly.pdbx_strand_id
1 'polypeptide(L)'
;MKKYSMSSKQIIRWIFINYGLFILAFFSLGFMSNIKSVVVINFVLDVILCAVSVILNIKLFSTKYKTPIVGKIGLLSATLCFGLFTYFAFLMPQNGLPAALFS
;
A
#
# COMPACT_ATOMS: atom_id res chain seq x y z
N MET A 1 20.04 24.20 7.42
CA MET A 1 18.93 23.22 7.49
C MET A 1 19.49 21.82 7.78
N LYS A 2 19.28 21.25 8.98
CA LYS A 2 19.60 19.84 9.23
C LYS A 2 18.62 18.99 8.41
N LYS A 3 19.10 18.29 7.38
CA LYS A 3 18.33 17.26 6.66
C LYS A 3 17.99 16.16 7.67
N TYR A 4 16.79 16.19 8.24
CA TYR A 4 16.26 15.08 9.04
C TYR A 4 16.18 13.84 8.13
N SER A 5 17.21 13.01 8.14
CA SER A 5 17.19 11.77 7.41
C SER A 5 16.63 10.67 8.30
N MET A 6 15.43 10.20 7.98
CA MET A 6 14.85 9.01 8.62
C MET A 6 15.84 7.84 8.60
N SER A 7 15.95 7.15 9.73
CA SER A 7 16.69 5.90 9.85
C SER A 7 15.98 4.77 9.09
N SER A 8 16.71 3.70 8.75
CA SER A 8 16.12 2.52 8.12
C SER A 8 15.01 1.89 8.97
N LYS A 9 15.17 1.85 10.30
CA LYS A 9 14.14 1.36 11.23
C LYS A 9 12.85 2.17 11.15
N GLN A 10 12.96 3.50 11.05
CA GLN A 10 11.78 4.37 10.89
C GLN A 10 11.09 4.14 9.54
N ILE A 11 11.86 4.03 8.46
CA ILE A 11 11.31 3.73 7.13
C ILE A 11 10.55 2.41 7.14
N ILE A 12 11.16 1.36 7.68
CA ILE A 12 10.54 0.03 7.81
C ILE A 12 9.26 0.11 8.66
N ARG A 13 9.29 0.81 9.80
CA ARG A 13 8.11 1.00 10.66
C ARG A 13 6.98 1.71 9.90
N TRP A 14 7.28 2.74 9.12
CA TRP A 14 6.28 3.43 8.29
C TRP A 14 5.69 2.51 7.22
N ILE A 15 6.51 1.68 6.58
CA ILE A 15 6.03 0.68 5.62
C ILE A 15 5.06 -0.29 6.30
N PHE A 16 5.40 -0.83 7.48
CA PHE A 16 4.50 -1.72 8.21
C PHE A 16 3.20 -1.05 8.67
N ILE A 17 3.25 0.22 9.10
CA ILE A 17 2.05 0.98 9.46
C ILE A 17 1.13 1.12 8.23
N ASN A 18 1.69 1.45 7.06
CA ASN A 18 0.93 1.54 5.82
C ASN A 18 0.28 0.20 5.45
N TYR A 19 0.98 -0.92 5.66
CA TYR A 19 0.43 -2.25 5.41
C TYR A 19 -0.73 -2.58 6.34
N GLY A 20 -0.59 -2.27 7.63
CA GLY A 20 -1.68 -2.42 8.59
C GLY A 20 -2.91 -1.59 8.20
N LEU A 21 -2.70 -0.33 7.82
CA LEU A 21 -3.76 0.56 7.36
C LEU A 21 -4.46 0.04 6.10
N PHE A 22 -3.68 -0.46 5.14
CA PHE A 22 -4.22 -1.07 3.91
C PHE A 22 -5.14 -2.25 4.23
N ILE A 23 -4.70 -3.17 5.09
CA ILE A 23 -5.49 -4.33 5.48
C ILE A 23 -6.77 -3.90 6.20
N LEU A 24 -6.69 -2.92 7.12
CA LEU A 24 -7.86 -2.40 7.84
C LEU A 24 -8.86 -1.71 6.91
N ALA A 25 -8.38 -0.87 5.99
CA ALA A 25 -9.20 -0.20 4.98
C ALA A 25 -9.94 -1.25 4.13
N PHE A 26 -9.21 -2.24 3.61
CA PHE A 26 -9.79 -3.31 2.83
C PHE A 26 -10.84 -4.15 3.61
N PHE A 27 -10.56 -4.52 4.86
CA PHE A 27 -11.54 -5.21 5.69
C PHE A 27 -12.81 -4.38 5.89
N SER A 28 -12.67 -3.07 6.13
CA SER A 28 -13.81 -2.16 6.27
C SER A 28 -14.67 -2.08 5.00
N LEU A 29 -14.04 -2.18 3.82
CA LEU A 29 -14.73 -2.25 2.54
C LEU A 29 -15.66 -3.47 2.47
N GLY A 30 -15.24 -4.64 2.97
CA GLY A 30 -16.05 -5.86 3.00
C GLY A 30 -17.36 -5.72 3.77
N PHE A 31 -17.42 -4.80 4.75
CA PHE A 31 -18.63 -4.54 5.54
C PHE A 31 -19.49 -3.39 4.98
N MET A 32 -18.90 -2.46 4.23
CA MET A 32 -19.55 -1.21 3.81
C MET A 32 -19.55 -0.99 2.29
N SER A 33 -19.38 -2.07 1.51
CA SER A 33 -19.26 -2.03 0.04
C SER A 33 -20.52 -1.51 -0.67
N ASN A 34 -21.67 -1.53 0.00
CA ASN A 34 -22.92 -0.97 -0.50
C ASN A 34 -22.93 0.57 -0.57
N ILE A 35 -22.02 1.25 0.12
CA ILE A 35 -21.91 2.71 0.10
C ILE A 35 -20.84 3.12 -0.92
N LYS A 36 -21.27 3.59 -2.09
CA LYS A 36 -20.38 3.96 -3.21
C LYS A 36 -19.25 4.94 -2.82
N SER A 37 -19.54 5.94 -2.00
CA SER A 37 -18.53 6.89 -1.52
C SER A 37 -17.44 6.23 -0.68
N VAL A 38 -17.80 5.26 0.17
CA VAL A 38 -16.84 4.50 0.99
C VAL A 38 -15.92 3.69 0.10
N VAL A 39 -16.44 3.10 -0.96
CA VAL A 39 -15.64 2.35 -1.94
C VAL A 39 -14.61 3.25 -2.64
N VAL A 40 -15.05 4.41 -3.13
CA VAL A 40 -14.15 5.38 -3.78
C VAL A 40 -13.07 5.87 -2.82
N ILE A 41 -13.44 6.20 -1.58
CA ILE A 41 -12.49 6.65 -0.56
C ILE A 41 -11.45 5.57 -0.25
N ASN A 42 -11.87 4.31 -0.10
CA ASN A 42 -10.96 3.19 0.14
C ASN A 42 -9.99 3.00 -1.03
N PHE A 43 -10.49 3.03 -2.28
CA PHE A 43 -9.62 2.94 -3.46
C PHE A 43 -8.54 4.04 -3.46
N VAL A 44 -8.94 5.30 -3.23
CA VAL A 44 -8.00 6.43 -3.19
C VAL A 44 -7.00 6.26 -2.06
N LEU A 45 -7.46 5.84 -0.88
CA LEU A 45 -6.60 5.59 0.28
C LEU A 45 -5.58 4.48 -0.02
N ASP A 46 -6.01 3.37 -0.59
CA ASP A 46 -5.16 2.22 -0.95
C ASP A 46 -4.09 2.60 -1.98
N VAL A 47 -4.47 3.38 -3.00
CA VAL A 47 -3.53 3.91 -3.99
C VAL A 47 -2.47 4.82 -3.34
N ILE A 48 -2.88 5.71 -2.44
CA ILE A 48 -1.97 6.59 -1.71
C ILE A 48 -1.03 5.78 -0.81
N LEU A 49 -1.56 4.83 -0.04
CA LEU A 49 -0.77 3.97 0.84
C LEU A 49 0.24 3.13 0.04
N CYS A 50 -0.15 2.61 -1.11
CA CYS A 50 0.76 1.92 -2.02
C CYS A 50 1.85 2.85 -2.55
N ALA A 51 1.49 4.03 -3.07
CA ALA A 51 2.45 4.99 -3.62
C ALA A 51 3.48 5.44 -2.58
N VAL A 52 3.04 5.79 -1.37
CA VAL A 52 3.94 6.15 -0.25
C VAL A 52 4.84 4.97 0.10
N SER A 53 4.31 3.76 0.15
CA SER A 53 5.10 2.56 0.46
C SER A 53 6.14 2.25 -0.62
N VAL A 54 5.83 2.47 -1.91
CA VAL A 54 6.81 2.34 -3.01
C VAL A 54 7.94 3.34 -2.83
N ILE A 55 7.63 4.61 -2.56
CA ILE A 55 8.64 5.67 -2.34
C ILE A 55 9.55 5.30 -1.16
N LEU A 56 8.97 4.83 -0.06
CA LEU A 56 9.72 4.40 1.12
C LEU A 56 10.61 3.18 0.83
N ASN A 57 10.11 2.20 0.07
CA ASN A 57 10.90 1.05 -0.38
C ASN A 57 12.08 1.48 -1.27
N ILE A 58 11.85 2.33 -2.28
CA ILE A 58 12.93 2.88 -3.14
C ILE A 58 13.98 3.60 -2.28
N LYS A 59 13.54 4.41 -1.32
CA LYS A 59 14.44 5.09 -0.38
C LYS A 59 15.25 4.10 0.45
N LEU A 60 14.64 3.00 0.89
CA LEU A 60 15.32 1.93 1.64
C LEU A 60 16.38 1.20 0.80
N PHE A 61 16.21 1.14 -0.53
CA PHE A 61 17.19 0.58 -1.47
C PHE A 61 18.45 1.45 -1.65
N SER A 62 18.45 2.70 -1.17
CA SER A 62 19.66 3.53 -1.17
C SER A 62 20.82 2.85 -0.43
N THR A 63 22.03 3.02 -0.97
CA THR A 63 23.30 2.56 -0.38
C THR A 63 23.57 3.14 1.01
N LYS A 64 22.86 4.21 1.39
CA LYS A 64 22.88 4.80 2.73
C LYS A 64 22.42 3.84 3.84
N TYR A 65 21.58 2.85 3.51
CA TYR A 65 20.96 1.97 4.51
C TYR A 65 21.52 0.55 4.44
N LYS A 66 22.27 0.15 5.48
CA LYS A 66 22.79 -1.21 5.71
C LYS A 66 21.71 -2.17 6.24
N THR A 67 20.62 -2.31 5.50
CA THR A 67 19.59 -3.33 5.76
C THR A 67 19.78 -4.53 4.83
N PRO A 68 19.46 -5.76 5.28
CA PRO A 68 19.65 -6.96 4.47
C PRO A 68 18.83 -6.88 3.17
N ILE A 69 19.46 -7.22 2.04
CA ILE A 69 18.86 -7.12 0.70
C ILE A 69 17.57 -7.95 0.61
N VAL A 70 17.56 -9.16 1.17
CA VAL A 70 16.37 -10.03 1.22
C VAL A 70 15.19 -9.33 1.88
N GLY A 71 15.40 -8.62 2.98
CA GLY A 71 14.35 -7.85 3.65
C GLY A 71 13.81 -6.70 2.80
N LYS A 72 14.70 -5.99 2.06
CA LYS A 72 14.29 -4.92 1.14
C LYS A 72 13.43 -5.46 -0.01
N ILE A 73 13.83 -6.58 -0.59
CA ILE A 73 13.09 -7.25 -1.66
C ILE A 73 11.74 -7.75 -1.14
N GLY A 74 11.70 -8.35 0.06
CA GLY A 74 10.46 -8.82 0.67
C GLY A 74 9.45 -7.69 0.89
N LEU A 75 9.90 -6.56 1.43
CA LEU A 75 9.04 -5.37 1.60
C LEU A 75 8.55 -4.82 0.26
N LEU A 76 9.43 -4.66 -0.73
CA LEU A 76 9.01 -4.19 -2.05
C LEU A 76 8.01 -5.14 -2.69
N SER A 77 8.23 -6.45 -2.60
CA SER A 77 7.34 -7.48 -3.14
C SER A 77 5.96 -7.41 -2.49
N ALA A 78 5.89 -7.25 -1.16
CA ALA A 78 4.63 -7.06 -0.45
C ALA A 78 3.89 -5.79 -0.91
N THR A 79 4.60 -4.67 -1.08
CA THR A 79 4.00 -3.44 -1.61
C THR A 79 3.45 -3.64 -3.03
N LEU A 80 4.17 -4.33 -3.91
CA LEU A 80 3.70 -4.62 -5.26
C LEU A 80 2.48 -5.55 -5.24
N CYS A 81 2.44 -6.52 -4.33
CA CYS A 81 1.27 -7.38 -4.14
C CYS A 81 0.03 -6.56 -3.73
N PHE A 82 0.17 -5.59 -2.83
CA PHE A 82 -0.93 -4.69 -2.47
C PHE A 82 -1.39 -3.83 -3.64
N GLY A 83 -0.46 -3.27 -4.42
CA GLY A 83 -0.81 -2.50 -5.61
C GLY A 83 -1.57 -3.32 -6.66
N LEU A 84 -1.09 -4.53 -6.93
CA LEU A 84 -1.79 -5.48 -7.79
C LEU A 84 -3.16 -5.83 -7.23
N PHE A 85 -3.25 -6.08 -5.92
CA PHE A 85 -4.51 -6.39 -5.26
C PHE A 85 -5.52 -5.24 -5.37
N THR A 86 -5.11 -3.98 -5.17
CA THR A 86 -5.98 -2.81 -5.39
C THR A 86 -6.44 -2.73 -6.84
N TYR A 87 -5.55 -2.98 -7.80
CA TYR A 87 -5.94 -3.04 -9.22
C TYR A 87 -6.98 -4.14 -9.46
N PHE A 88 -6.75 -5.35 -8.95
CA PHE A 88 -7.67 -6.47 -9.09
C PHE A 88 -9.02 -6.20 -8.40
N ALA A 89 -9.03 -5.64 -7.19
CA ALA A 89 -10.23 -5.45 -6.40
C ALA A 89 -11.13 -4.31 -6.92
N PHE A 90 -10.54 -3.24 -7.47
CA PHE A 90 -11.30 -2.04 -7.83
C PHE A 90 -11.41 -1.79 -9.33
N LEU A 91 -10.46 -2.26 -10.15
CA LEU A 91 -10.34 -1.88 -11.57
C LEU A 91 -10.55 -3.02 -12.56
N MET A 92 -10.56 -4.30 -12.14
CA MET A 92 -10.71 -5.44 -13.04
C MET A 92 -12.16 -5.97 -13.03
N PRO A 93 -12.98 -5.69 -14.06
CA PRO A 93 -14.42 -6.01 -14.06
C PRO A 93 -14.76 -7.47 -14.42
N GLN A 94 -13.78 -8.28 -14.81
CA GLN A 94 -14.00 -9.60 -15.44
C GLN A 94 -13.92 -10.80 -14.47
N ASN A 95 -13.65 -10.57 -13.18
CA ASN A 95 -13.34 -11.65 -12.23
C ASN A 95 -14.54 -12.07 -11.34
N GLY A 96 -15.76 -11.73 -11.71
CA GLY A 96 -16.98 -12.14 -10.99
C GLY A 96 -17.31 -11.33 -9.73
N LEU A 97 -16.51 -10.32 -9.37
CA LEU A 97 -16.92 -9.24 -8.47
C LEU A 97 -17.24 -7.99 -9.29
N PRO A 98 -18.37 -7.29 -9.03
CA PRO A 98 -18.62 -6.00 -9.67
C PRO A 98 -17.47 -5.05 -9.32
N ALA A 99 -16.89 -4.40 -10.32
CA ALA A 99 -15.83 -3.42 -10.08
C ALA A 99 -16.41 -2.36 -9.16
N ALA A 100 -15.90 -2.30 -7.92
CA ALA A 100 -16.59 -1.59 -6.85
C ALA A 100 -16.75 -0.08 -7.16
N LEU A 101 -15.88 0.47 -8.00
CA LEU A 101 -15.94 1.86 -8.49
C LEU A 101 -17.02 2.13 -9.55
N PHE A 102 -17.40 1.11 -10.33
CA PHE A 102 -18.25 1.26 -11.52
C PHE A 102 -19.66 0.67 -11.35
N SER A 103 -19.98 0.04 -10.22
CA SER A 103 -21.36 -0.30 -9.83
C SER A 103 -22.11 0.90 -9.27
#